data_AF-A0AAU3U0T1-F1
#
_entry.id   AF-A0AAU3U0T1-F1
#
_cell.length_a   1.000
_cell.length_b   1.000
_cell.length_c   1.000
_cell.angle_alpha   90.00
_cell.angle_beta   90.00
_cell.angle_gamma   90.00
#
_symmetry.space_group_name_H-M   'P 1'
#
loop_
_entity.id
_entity.type
_entity.pdbx_description
1 polymer ?
#
loop_
_entity_poly.entity_id
_entity_poly.type
_entity_poly.pdbx_seq_one_letter_code
_entity_poly.pdbx_strand_id
1 'polypeptide(L)'
;MERYRTPRPGTSQRRTRRLRAGLLALTAASGLLLTACSAGGGSDNSSSKASDGRDRTGFPAPAAPTAGENKGDESFESPSPDYLSTFALDVDTASYGYARRTLAEGRRPDPSTIRPEEFVNSFRQDYERPDGNGFTVTVDGARTDRKNWSLVRVGLATRPAHQSGERPPAALTFVIDISGSMSEPGRLDLAQQSLDTMTDRLREDDSVAIVTFSDKAETVLPMTRLGSHRGKIHDAIDSLEPTYSTNLGAGVETGYATAVEGRRENATNRVVLISDALANDGDTDPDSILDRISTARREYGITLFGVGVGSDYGDALMERLADKGDGHTVYVSREDDARKVFCDQLPQNIDLTARDAKAQVAFDPGTVAEFRLVGYDDRRVADDDFRNDRVDGGEVGPGHTVTALYAVRTKPGADGHLATATVRWLDPDTRDPHEQSGELETGALHDSPWDASPRFQVTAVAAYFADSLRQGDHRWSSLPGDPGLGELGDRAHELARKTEDKDVRQLAAAIEQADRGQD
;
A
#
# COMPACT_ATOMS: atom_id res chain seq x y z
N MET A 1 22.09 -71.97 20.90
CA MET A 1 20.66 -72.21 20.62
C MET A 1 20.03 -70.88 20.21
N GLU A 2 19.23 -70.76 19.16
CA GLU A 2 19.18 -71.54 17.91
C GLU A 2 18.52 -70.68 16.81
N ARG A 3 18.86 -70.89 15.53
CA ARG A 3 18.27 -70.11 14.40
C ARG A 3 17.41 -71.02 13.52
N TYR A 4 16.11 -70.78 13.39
CA TYR A 4 15.35 -71.13 12.18
C TYR A 4 14.27 -70.03 11.97
N ARG A 5 14.07 -69.33 10.84
CA ARG A 5 14.09 -69.53 9.36
C ARG A 5 12.66 -69.55 8.80
N THR A 6 12.47 -68.85 7.68
CA THR A 6 11.18 -68.54 7.02
C THR A 6 10.47 -69.75 6.40
N PRO A 7 9.18 -69.57 6.04
CA PRO A 7 8.83 -69.84 4.64
C PRO A 7 7.98 -68.74 3.94
N ARG A 8 8.32 -68.48 2.67
CA ARG A 8 7.42 -68.09 1.56
C ARG A 8 7.65 -69.14 0.46
N PRO A 9 6.63 -69.58 -0.29
CA PRO A 9 6.28 -68.87 -1.52
C PRO A 9 4.77 -68.86 -1.88
N GLY A 10 4.37 -68.01 -2.82
CA GLY A 10 3.03 -67.97 -3.39
C GLY A 10 2.95 -66.94 -4.52
N THR A 11 2.82 -67.40 -5.78
CA THR A 11 2.89 -66.54 -6.98
C THR A 11 1.52 -66.20 -7.54
N SER A 12 1.35 -64.96 -8.00
CA SER A 12 0.33 -64.58 -9.00
C SER A 12 0.96 -63.59 -9.99
N GLN A 13 0.53 -63.64 -11.26
CA GLN A 13 1.16 -62.87 -12.35
C GLN A 13 0.20 -61.86 -13.00
N ARG A 14 0.77 -60.73 -13.41
CA ARG A 14 0.46 -59.95 -14.63
C ARG A 14 -1.02 -59.71 -15.00
N ARG A 15 -1.35 -58.44 -15.19
CA ARG A 15 -1.71 -57.93 -16.55
C ARG A 15 -1.60 -56.41 -16.68
N THR A 16 -0.52 -55.96 -17.30
CA THR A 16 -0.48 -54.65 -17.97
C THR A 16 -1.28 -54.71 -19.27
N ARG A 17 -2.03 -53.67 -19.61
CA ARG A 17 -2.54 -53.45 -20.97
C ARG A 17 -2.44 -51.97 -21.37
N ARG A 18 -1.60 -51.70 -22.37
CA ARG A 18 -1.67 -50.49 -23.20
C ARG A 18 -2.63 -50.75 -24.36
N LEU A 19 -3.50 -49.79 -24.66
CA LEU A 19 -4.17 -49.60 -25.95
C LEU A 19 -4.06 -48.09 -26.21
N ARG A 20 -3.14 -47.60 -27.07
CA ARG A 20 -3.16 -47.59 -28.54
C ARG A 20 -4.39 -46.91 -29.14
N ALA A 21 -4.12 -45.86 -29.91
CA ALA A 21 -5.09 -45.02 -30.59
C ALA A 21 -5.78 -45.71 -31.78
N GLY A 22 -6.90 -45.13 -32.21
CA GLY A 22 -7.50 -45.35 -33.51
C GLY A 22 -8.10 -44.04 -34.03
N LEU A 23 -7.55 -43.50 -35.12
CA LEU A 23 -8.22 -42.47 -35.91
C LEU A 23 -9.37 -43.11 -36.70
N LEU A 24 -10.50 -42.41 -36.80
CA LEU A 24 -11.40 -42.52 -37.96
C LEU A 24 -12.28 -41.27 -38.03
N ALA A 25 -12.10 -40.48 -39.08
CA ALA A 25 -12.99 -39.39 -39.46
C ALA A 25 -13.88 -39.85 -40.61
N LEU A 26 -15.11 -39.30 -40.71
CA LEU A 26 -15.92 -39.25 -41.93
C LEU A 26 -17.06 -38.22 -41.73
N THR A 27 -16.98 -37.11 -42.47
CA THR A 27 -18.02 -36.50 -43.34
C THR A 27 -19.50 -36.91 -43.19
N ALA A 28 -20.51 -36.05 -43.45
CA ALA A 28 -20.55 -34.61 -43.83
C ALA A 28 -22.05 -34.15 -43.92
N ALA A 29 -22.29 -32.97 -44.53
CA ALA A 29 -23.57 -32.45 -45.05
C ALA A 29 -24.56 -31.87 -44.01
N SER A 30 -25.32 -30.80 -44.28
CA SER A 30 -25.31 -29.83 -45.42
C SER A 30 -26.12 -28.55 -45.11
N GLY A 31 -25.88 -27.44 -45.82
CA GLY A 31 -26.65 -26.18 -45.74
C GLY A 31 -25.74 -24.93 -45.76
N LEU A 32 -25.38 -24.24 -46.86
CA LEU A 32 -26.19 -23.59 -47.93
C LEU A 32 -27.14 -22.53 -47.33
N LEU A 33 -27.13 -21.23 -47.67
CA LEU A 33 -26.53 -20.40 -48.75
C LEU A 33 -26.41 -18.91 -48.24
N LEU A 34 -26.09 -17.79 -48.95
CA LEU A 34 -25.87 -17.40 -50.38
C LEU A 34 -25.07 -16.04 -50.43
N THR A 35 -23.99 -15.91 -51.22
CA THR A 35 -23.44 -14.64 -51.86
C THR A 35 -23.10 -13.36 -51.03
N ALA A 36 -22.38 -12.32 -51.49
CA ALA A 36 -21.26 -12.07 -52.45
C ALA A 36 -20.95 -10.53 -52.43
N CYS A 37 -20.00 -9.89 -53.14
CA CYS A 37 -19.09 -10.28 -54.24
C CYS A 37 -17.92 -9.26 -54.41
N SER A 38 -16.86 -9.64 -55.13
CA SER A 38 -16.00 -8.76 -55.98
C SER A 38 -15.09 -7.69 -55.31
N ALA A 39 -13.88 -7.32 -55.77
CA ALA A 39 -12.80 -7.89 -56.61
C ALA A 39 -11.60 -6.91 -56.56
N GLY A 40 -10.35 -7.19 -56.97
CA GLY A 40 -9.71 -8.44 -57.44
C GLY A 40 -8.47 -8.16 -58.34
N GLY A 41 -7.50 -9.10 -58.39
CA GLY A 41 -6.33 -9.10 -59.30
C GLY A 41 -5.06 -8.39 -58.79
N GLY A 42 -3.84 -8.78 -59.20
CA GLY A 42 -3.45 -9.96 -59.99
C GLY A 42 -1.98 -9.99 -60.47
N SER A 43 -1.43 -11.20 -60.64
CA SER A 43 -0.23 -11.62 -61.40
C SER A 43 1.18 -11.04 -61.10
N ASP A 44 2.02 -11.91 -60.51
CA ASP A 44 3.30 -12.45 -61.04
C ASP A 44 4.44 -11.54 -61.55
N ASN A 45 5.67 -11.80 -61.05
CA ASN A 45 6.73 -12.43 -61.86
C ASN A 45 7.88 -13.04 -61.01
N SER A 46 8.83 -13.74 -61.64
CA SER A 46 10.06 -14.30 -61.02
C SER A 46 11.18 -14.46 -62.07
N SER A 47 12.46 -14.75 -61.78
CA SER A 47 13.22 -15.05 -60.55
C SER A 47 14.69 -14.59 -60.74
N SER A 48 15.66 -14.79 -59.82
CA SER A 48 16.39 -16.07 -59.69
C SER A 48 17.62 -15.95 -58.75
N LYS A 49 18.02 -17.08 -58.14
CA LYS A 49 19.38 -17.59 -57.77
C LYS A 49 20.52 -16.60 -57.36
N ALA A 50 21.38 -16.89 -56.36
CA ALA A 50 21.51 -18.05 -55.45
C ALA A 50 22.52 -17.79 -54.30
N SER A 51 22.52 -18.69 -53.28
CA SER A 51 23.52 -18.90 -52.21
C SER A 51 23.73 -17.75 -51.18
N ASP A 52 24.03 -17.97 -49.89
CA ASP A 52 24.36 -19.19 -49.12
C ASP A 52 23.90 -19.07 -47.64
N GLY A 53 23.90 -20.18 -46.88
CA GLY A 53 24.20 -20.16 -45.43
C GLY A 53 23.10 -19.90 -44.37
N ARG A 54 22.48 -20.99 -43.88
CA ARG A 54 21.94 -21.22 -42.51
C ARG A 54 20.64 -20.52 -42.01
N ASP A 55 19.66 -21.36 -41.67
CA ASP A 55 18.61 -21.18 -40.63
C ASP A 55 19.20 -20.83 -39.23
N ARG A 56 18.50 -20.25 -38.23
CA ARG A 56 17.03 -20.04 -38.05
C ARG A 56 16.66 -18.92 -37.06
N THR A 57 15.55 -18.22 -37.35
CA THR A 57 14.58 -17.56 -36.44
C THR A 57 15.07 -16.69 -35.26
N GLY A 58 14.84 -15.38 -35.41
CA GLY A 58 14.51 -14.42 -34.35
C GLY A 58 13.64 -13.30 -34.94
N PHE A 59 12.62 -12.80 -34.22
CA PHE A 59 11.79 -11.69 -34.70
C PHE A 59 12.46 -10.34 -34.39
N PRO A 60 12.43 -9.35 -35.32
CA PRO A 60 13.03 -8.03 -35.09
C PRO A 60 12.12 -7.13 -34.24
N ALA A 61 12.74 -6.22 -33.48
CA ALA A 61 12.04 -5.18 -32.73
C ALA A 61 11.47 -4.07 -33.66
N PRO A 62 10.45 -3.31 -33.24
CA PRO A 62 9.96 -2.14 -33.97
C PRO A 62 11.06 -1.06 -34.14
N ALA A 63 11.06 -0.38 -35.28
CA ALA A 63 12.04 0.66 -35.58
C ALA A 63 11.65 2.02 -34.96
N ALA A 64 12.66 2.81 -34.58
CA ALA A 64 12.47 4.20 -34.20
C ALA A 64 12.06 5.07 -35.40
N PRO A 65 11.19 6.09 -35.23
CA PRO A 65 10.74 6.94 -36.33
C PRO A 65 11.87 7.86 -36.83
N THR A 66 12.16 7.79 -38.12
CA THR A 66 13.10 8.69 -38.81
C THR A 66 12.42 10.00 -39.19
N ALA A 67 13.10 11.13 -38.99
CA ALA A 67 12.60 12.45 -39.37
C ALA A 67 12.37 12.60 -40.89
N GLY A 68 11.36 13.40 -41.25
CA GLY A 68 11.10 13.85 -42.62
C GLY A 68 10.37 15.18 -42.60
N GLU A 69 10.93 16.20 -43.25
CA GLU A 69 10.38 17.56 -43.26
C GLU A 69 9.23 17.72 -44.25
N ASN A 70 8.08 18.23 -43.79
CA ASN A 70 7.41 19.32 -44.50
C ASN A 70 6.48 20.13 -43.59
N LYS A 71 6.20 21.38 -43.96
CA LYS A 71 5.63 22.39 -43.04
C LYS A 71 4.11 22.34 -42.94
N GLY A 72 3.62 22.02 -41.74
CA GLY A 72 2.39 22.57 -41.17
C GLY A 72 2.76 23.36 -39.92
N ASP A 73 2.14 24.53 -39.70
CA ASP A 73 2.47 25.41 -38.57
C ASP A 73 1.63 24.99 -37.34
N GLU A 74 1.84 23.76 -36.88
CA GLU A 74 1.18 23.24 -35.69
C GLU A 74 1.82 23.87 -34.44
N SER A 75 1.13 24.87 -33.90
CA SER A 75 1.41 25.39 -32.57
C SER A 75 1.33 24.25 -31.56
N PHE A 76 2.44 23.99 -30.86
CA PHE A 76 2.41 23.23 -29.61
C PHE A 76 1.57 24.01 -28.59
N GLU A 77 0.25 23.81 -28.61
CA GLU A 77 -0.59 24.11 -27.45
C GLU A 77 0.00 23.31 -26.29
N SER A 78 0.61 24.02 -25.35
CA SER A 78 0.99 23.43 -24.08
C SER A 78 -0.29 22.88 -23.45
N PRO A 79 -0.31 21.64 -22.93
CA PRO A 79 -1.52 21.07 -22.36
C PRO A 79 -2.12 22.06 -21.37
N SER A 80 -3.43 22.29 -21.50
CA SER A 80 -4.18 23.15 -20.58
C SER A 80 -3.83 22.76 -19.14
N PRO A 81 -3.49 23.71 -18.25
CA PRO A 81 -3.04 23.36 -16.91
C PRO A 81 -4.07 22.45 -16.25
N ASP A 82 -3.59 21.37 -15.66
CA ASP A 82 -4.42 20.50 -14.85
C ASP A 82 -4.84 21.26 -13.58
N TYR A 83 -6.08 21.05 -13.15
CA TYR A 83 -6.68 21.62 -11.96
C TYR A 83 -7.32 20.55 -11.06
N LEU A 84 -7.19 19.28 -11.43
CA LEU A 84 -7.64 18.14 -10.63
C LEU A 84 -6.44 17.46 -9.97
N SER A 85 -6.70 16.74 -8.88
CA SER A 85 -5.70 15.97 -8.16
C SER A 85 -6.36 14.79 -7.48
N THR A 86 -6.27 13.63 -8.12
CA THR A 86 -6.91 12.39 -7.64
C THR A 86 -5.89 11.41 -7.06
N PHE A 87 -6.20 10.83 -5.91
CA PHE A 87 -5.32 9.92 -5.16
C PHE A 87 -6.11 8.90 -4.34
N ALA A 88 -5.47 7.76 -4.07
CA ALA A 88 -5.95 6.72 -3.16
C ALA A 88 -5.85 7.15 -1.69
N LEU A 89 -6.68 6.57 -0.81
CA LEU A 89 -6.78 6.93 0.62
C LEU A 89 -6.25 5.88 1.58
N ASP A 90 -5.55 4.86 1.07
CA ASP A 90 -4.62 4.09 1.87
C ASP A 90 -3.39 4.95 2.21
N VAL A 91 -2.98 4.96 3.49
CA VAL A 91 -1.83 5.76 3.95
C VAL A 91 -1.02 5.01 4.99
N ASP A 92 0.29 4.94 4.75
CA ASP A 92 1.27 4.31 5.63
C ASP A 92 1.96 5.32 6.58
N THR A 93 2.77 4.79 7.50
CA THR A 93 3.56 5.58 8.46
C THR A 93 4.98 5.02 8.68
N ALA A 94 5.38 4.08 7.83
CA ALA A 94 6.66 3.38 7.88
C ALA A 94 7.85 4.31 7.62
N SER A 95 7.77 5.20 6.63
CA SER A 95 8.84 6.14 6.26
C SER A 95 9.22 7.08 7.42
N TYR A 96 8.23 7.63 8.13
CA TYR A 96 8.49 8.44 9.34
C TYR A 96 9.08 7.59 10.47
N GLY A 97 8.55 6.38 10.70
CA GLY A 97 9.08 5.44 11.69
C GLY A 97 10.56 5.12 11.44
N TYR A 98 10.93 4.87 10.18
CA TYR A 98 12.29 4.60 9.74
C TYR A 98 13.21 5.81 9.86
N ALA A 99 12.78 7.00 9.42
CA ALA A 99 13.56 8.23 9.54
C ALA A 99 13.86 8.55 11.01
N ARG A 100 12.83 8.51 11.88
CA ARG A 100 12.94 8.68 13.34
C ARG A 100 13.92 7.69 13.97
N ARG A 101 13.95 6.44 13.50
CA ARG A 101 14.90 5.41 13.97
C ARG A 101 16.34 5.71 13.53
N THR A 102 16.53 5.96 12.25
CA THR A 102 17.85 6.20 11.64
C THR A 102 18.54 7.41 12.28
N LEU A 103 17.78 8.48 12.54
CA LEU A 103 18.23 9.68 13.25
C LEU A 103 18.58 9.40 14.72
N ALA A 104 17.83 8.54 15.41
CA ALA A 104 18.14 8.12 16.78
C ALA A 104 19.40 7.25 16.89
N GLU A 105 19.84 6.63 15.79
CA GLU A 105 21.12 5.92 15.66
C GLU A 105 22.28 6.85 15.23
N GLY A 106 22.03 8.16 15.08
CA GLY A 106 23.03 9.14 14.64
C GLY A 106 23.33 9.09 13.14
N ARG A 107 22.42 8.54 12.33
CA ARG A 107 22.54 8.45 10.87
C ARG A 107 21.49 9.33 10.19
N ARG A 108 21.80 9.90 9.01
CA ARG A 108 20.75 10.48 8.14
C ARG A 108 20.06 9.34 7.36
N PRO A 109 18.72 9.33 7.26
CA PRO A 109 18.02 8.45 6.32
C PRO A 109 18.33 8.84 4.88
N ASP A 110 18.19 7.90 3.95
CA ASP A 110 18.37 8.17 2.52
C ASP A 110 17.18 9.02 1.99
N PRO A 111 17.42 10.14 1.29
CA PRO A 111 16.36 11.01 0.75
C PRO A 111 15.29 10.27 -0.06
N SER A 112 15.64 9.17 -0.74
CA SER A 112 14.71 8.37 -1.54
C SER A 112 13.68 7.60 -0.71
N THR A 113 14.00 7.28 0.55
CA THR A 113 13.10 6.57 1.48
C THR A 113 12.10 7.48 2.19
N ILE A 114 12.17 8.80 1.97
CA ILE A 114 11.31 9.78 2.62
C ILE A 114 10.00 9.96 1.83
N ARG A 115 8.86 9.72 2.48
CA ARG A 115 7.50 9.93 1.98
C ARG A 115 6.78 10.98 2.87
N PRO A 116 6.74 12.27 2.49
CA PRO A 116 6.16 13.37 3.29
C PRO A 116 4.70 13.18 3.72
N GLU A 117 3.91 12.46 2.92
CA GLU A 117 2.55 12.05 3.22
C GLU A 117 2.49 11.18 4.50
N GLU A 118 3.42 10.24 4.65
CA GLU A 118 3.52 9.37 5.82
C GLU A 118 3.95 10.15 7.07
N PHE A 119 4.82 11.15 6.90
CA PHE A 119 5.21 12.08 7.97
C PHE A 119 3.99 12.88 8.44
N VAL A 120 3.22 13.46 7.52
CA VAL A 120 2.02 14.27 7.87
C VAL A 120 0.93 13.42 8.54
N ASN A 121 0.76 12.16 8.12
CA ASN A 121 -0.26 11.24 8.66
C ASN A 121 0.18 10.45 9.89
N SER A 122 1.46 10.52 10.28
CA SER A 122 1.96 9.94 11.54
C SER A 122 1.42 10.65 12.80
N PHE A 123 0.73 11.79 12.66
CA PHE A 123 0.25 12.60 13.78
C PHE A 123 -1.27 12.69 13.81
N ARG A 124 -1.83 12.69 15.02
CA ARG A 124 -3.25 12.98 15.25
C ARG A 124 -3.55 14.41 14.80
N GLN A 125 -4.54 14.58 13.93
CA GLN A 125 -4.98 15.88 13.43
C GLN A 125 -6.29 16.39 14.06
N ASP A 126 -6.96 15.54 14.85
CA ASP A 126 -8.20 15.83 15.57
C ASP A 126 -9.33 16.44 14.72
N TYR A 127 -9.42 16.03 13.44
CA TYR A 127 -10.52 16.39 12.54
C TYR A 127 -11.89 16.01 13.14
N GLU A 128 -12.90 16.81 12.83
CA GLU A 128 -14.31 16.48 13.07
C GLU A 128 -14.67 15.16 12.38
N ARG A 129 -15.55 14.36 12.98
CA ARG A 129 -15.87 12.99 12.55
C ARG A 129 -17.36 12.86 12.27
N PRO A 130 -17.77 12.05 11.27
CA PRO A 130 -19.19 11.93 10.92
C PRO A 130 -19.97 11.19 12.00
N ASP A 131 -21.23 11.61 12.23
CA ASP A 131 -22.19 10.90 13.08
C ASP A 131 -22.54 9.50 12.53
N GLY A 132 -22.49 9.33 11.20
CA GLY A 132 -22.87 8.12 10.47
C GLY A 132 -21.68 7.31 9.92
N ASN A 133 -21.95 6.46 8.93
CA ASN A 133 -20.89 5.78 8.16
C ASN A 133 -20.32 6.71 7.07
N GLY A 134 -19.10 6.44 6.63
CA GLY A 134 -18.39 7.27 5.65
C GLY A 134 -17.43 8.28 6.28
N PHE A 135 -17.30 9.44 5.63
CA PHE A 135 -16.26 10.44 5.91
C PHE A 135 -16.82 11.83 6.22
N THR A 136 -16.05 12.61 6.99
CA THR A 136 -16.02 14.08 6.92
C THR A 136 -14.92 14.55 5.97
N VAL A 137 -15.09 15.75 5.40
CA VAL A 137 -14.05 16.48 4.67
C VAL A 137 -13.83 17.83 5.34
N THR A 138 -12.62 18.05 5.84
CA THR A 138 -12.12 19.34 6.34
C THR A 138 -11.16 19.90 5.30
N VAL A 139 -11.29 21.17 4.94
CA VAL A 139 -10.29 21.86 4.12
C VAL A 139 -9.88 23.14 4.83
N ASP A 140 -8.60 23.23 5.23
CA ASP A 140 -8.03 24.42 5.87
C ASP A 140 -6.69 24.80 5.21
N GLY A 141 -6.16 25.98 5.52
CA GLY A 141 -4.95 26.45 4.86
C GLY A 141 -4.37 27.74 5.41
N ALA A 142 -3.12 28.01 5.06
CA ALA A 142 -2.38 29.17 5.51
C ALA A 142 -1.41 29.69 4.44
N ARG A 143 -1.33 31.01 4.29
CA ARG A 143 -0.35 31.71 3.44
C ARG A 143 1.07 31.46 3.99
N THR A 144 2.05 31.33 3.11
CA THR A 144 3.47 31.27 3.50
C THR A 144 4.15 32.62 3.28
N ASP A 145 5.33 32.82 3.86
CA ASP A 145 6.20 33.97 3.63
C ASP A 145 6.55 34.17 2.13
N ARG A 146 6.70 33.07 1.39
CA ARG A 146 6.89 33.07 -0.06
C ARG A 146 5.62 33.60 -0.74
N LYS A 147 5.66 34.87 -1.14
CA LYS A 147 4.55 35.61 -1.77
C LYS A 147 3.68 34.78 -2.71
N ASN A 148 2.36 34.85 -2.50
CA ASN A 148 1.27 34.12 -3.17
C ASN A 148 1.22 32.60 -2.93
N TRP A 149 2.17 32.00 -2.23
CA TRP A 149 2.07 30.58 -1.86
C TRP A 149 1.28 30.39 -0.57
N SER A 150 0.68 29.21 -0.44
CA SER A 150 -0.06 28.76 0.72
C SER A 150 0.12 27.25 0.86
N LEU A 151 0.11 26.77 2.10
CA LEU A 151 -0.17 25.37 2.39
C LEU A 151 -1.69 25.20 2.50
N VAL A 152 -2.26 24.29 1.72
CA VAL A 152 -3.69 23.91 1.79
C VAL A 152 -3.75 22.44 2.18
N ARG A 153 -4.56 22.12 3.19
CA ARG A 153 -4.65 20.80 3.78
C ARG A 153 -6.07 20.27 3.63
N VAL A 154 -6.19 19.05 3.09
CA VAL A 154 -7.43 18.29 3.01
C VAL A 154 -7.36 17.20 4.06
N GLY A 155 -8.19 17.32 5.08
CA GLY A 155 -8.34 16.35 6.16
C GLY A 155 -9.60 15.51 5.98
N LEU A 156 -9.45 14.19 5.97
CA LEU A 156 -10.54 13.23 5.90
C LEU A 156 -10.57 12.40 7.20
N ALA A 157 -11.75 12.09 7.72
CA ALA A 157 -11.86 11.25 8.91
C ALA A 157 -13.09 10.33 8.87
N THR A 158 -12.90 9.07 9.28
CA THR A 158 -14.01 8.14 9.51
C THR A 158 -14.43 8.12 10.97
N ARG A 159 -15.70 7.74 11.21
CA ARG A 159 -16.27 7.56 12.55
C ARG A 159 -15.47 6.49 13.33
N PRO A 160 -15.13 6.70 14.62
CA PRO A 160 -14.38 5.70 15.39
C PRO A 160 -15.20 4.41 15.55
N ALA A 161 -14.50 3.27 15.64
CA ALA A 161 -15.15 2.00 15.93
C ALA A 161 -15.94 2.08 17.25
N HIS A 162 -17.17 1.56 17.27
CA HIS A 162 -17.90 1.40 18.52
C HIS A 162 -17.13 0.43 19.43
N GLN A 163 -16.97 0.78 20.71
CA GLN A 163 -16.35 -0.08 21.72
C GLN A 163 -17.18 -1.37 21.98
N SER A 164 -18.42 -1.40 21.49
CA SER A 164 -19.36 -2.52 21.58
C SER A 164 -19.38 -3.35 20.28
N GLY A 165 -19.00 -4.62 20.38
CA GLY A 165 -19.68 -5.77 19.77
C GLY A 165 -19.79 -5.94 18.24
N GLU A 166 -19.80 -4.88 17.44
CA GLU A 166 -20.60 -4.89 16.19
C GLU A 166 -19.81 -5.12 14.90
N ARG A 167 -18.47 -5.04 14.90
CA ARG A 167 -17.68 -5.45 13.71
C ARG A 167 -17.98 -6.90 13.29
N PRO A 168 -17.86 -7.25 12.00
CA PRO A 168 -17.88 -8.63 11.52
C PRO A 168 -16.84 -9.52 12.22
N PRO A 169 -17.02 -10.86 12.21
CA PRO A 169 -15.95 -11.80 12.57
C PRO A 169 -14.71 -11.58 11.71
N ALA A 170 -13.53 -11.86 12.26
CA ALA A 170 -12.28 -11.84 11.52
C ALA A 170 -11.86 -13.24 11.07
N ALA A 171 -11.23 -13.35 9.90
CA ALA A 171 -10.51 -14.51 9.42
C ALA A 171 -9.10 -14.04 9.03
N LEU A 172 -8.14 -14.29 9.92
CA LEU A 172 -6.78 -13.76 9.83
C LEU A 172 -5.81 -14.88 9.48
N THR A 173 -5.08 -14.75 8.38
CA THR A 173 -3.94 -15.63 8.08
C THR A 173 -2.66 -14.87 8.37
N PHE A 174 -1.99 -15.22 9.46
CA PHE A 174 -0.64 -14.72 9.72
C PHE A 174 0.35 -15.47 8.82
N VAL A 175 1.20 -14.71 8.12
CA VAL A 175 2.28 -15.20 7.27
C VAL A 175 3.57 -14.70 7.90
N ILE A 176 4.27 -15.58 8.60
CA ILE A 176 5.33 -15.23 9.55
C ILE A 176 6.67 -15.70 9.02
N ASP A 177 7.59 -14.76 8.88
CA ASP A 177 8.99 -15.02 8.59
C ASP A 177 9.64 -15.73 9.78
N ILE A 178 10.25 -16.88 9.55
CA ILE A 178 11.05 -17.62 10.53
C ILE A 178 12.46 -17.88 10.00
N SER A 179 12.98 -16.98 9.17
CA SER A 179 14.37 -17.00 8.69
C SER A 179 15.39 -16.81 9.82
N GLY A 180 16.67 -17.01 9.51
CA GLY A 180 17.73 -16.94 10.51
C GLY A 180 17.94 -15.55 11.12
N SER A 181 17.64 -14.48 10.38
CA SER A 181 17.74 -13.10 10.88
C SER A 181 16.65 -12.76 11.90
N MET A 182 15.45 -13.36 11.77
CA MET A 182 14.36 -13.25 12.75
C MET A 182 14.71 -13.80 14.16
N SER A 183 15.90 -14.40 14.35
CA SER A 183 16.45 -14.78 15.66
C SER A 183 17.06 -13.63 16.48
N GLU A 184 17.23 -12.44 15.92
CA GLU A 184 17.70 -11.28 16.67
C GLU A 184 16.62 -10.72 17.61
N PRO A 185 16.99 -10.14 18.78
CA PRO A 185 16.02 -9.57 19.72
C PRO A 185 15.19 -8.43 19.10
N GLY A 186 13.88 -8.45 19.33
CA GLY A 186 12.94 -7.49 18.72
C GLY A 186 12.42 -7.90 17.34
N ARG A 187 12.55 -9.17 16.96
CA ARG A 187 12.05 -9.75 15.69
C ARG A 187 11.00 -10.84 15.97
N LEU A 188 11.33 -12.13 15.94
CA LEU A 188 10.34 -13.20 16.15
C LEU A 188 9.82 -13.22 17.60
N ASP A 189 10.69 -12.98 18.58
CA ASP A 189 10.35 -12.88 20.00
C ASP A 189 9.29 -11.80 20.27
N LEU A 190 9.38 -10.67 19.56
CA LEU A 190 8.44 -9.56 19.63
C LEU A 190 7.15 -9.85 18.85
N ALA A 191 7.24 -10.56 17.72
CA ALA A 191 6.09 -11.01 16.96
C ALA A 191 5.24 -12.01 17.76
N GLN A 192 5.85 -13.03 18.39
CA GLN A 192 5.17 -14.02 19.22
C GLN A 192 4.36 -13.35 20.35
N GLN A 193 5.03 -12.59 21.23
CA GLN A 193 4.39 -11.86 22.33
C GLN A 193 3.23 -10.96 21.87
N SER A 194 3.36 -10.36 20.68
CA SER A 194 2.32 -9.51 20.09
C SER A 194 1.14 -10.32 19.56
N LEU A 195 1.39 -11.47 18.93
CA LEU A 195 0.37 -12.40 18.44
C LEU A 195 -0.39 -13.08 19.57
N ASP A 196 0.26 -13.38 20.70
CA ASP A 196 -0.41 -13.88 21.91
C ASP A 196 -1.33 -12.81 22.51
N THR A 197 -0.79 -11.61 22.73
CA THR A 197 -1.56 -10.47 23.27
C THR A 197 -2.71 -10.07 22.34
N MET A 198 -2.53 -10.21 21.02
CA MET A 198 -3.59 -10.02 20.04
C MET A 198 -4.61 -11.15 20.09
N THR A 199 -4.17 -12.41 20.16
CA THR A 199 -5.05 -13.59 20.24
C THR A 199 -6.00 -13.44 21.43
N ASP A 200 -5.51 -13.06 22.61
CA ASP A 200 -6.32 -12.78 23.81
C ASP A 200 -7.40 -11.70 23.60
N ARG A 201 -7.16 -10.72 22.71
CA ARG A 201 -8.13 -9.68 22.35
C ARG A 201 -9.14 -10.10 21.26
N LEU A 202 -8.90 -11.18 20.53
CA LEU A 202 -9.81 -11.68 19.49
C LEU A 202 -11.02 -12.44 20.09
N ARG A 203 -12.15 -12.34 19.40
CA ARG A 203 -13.47 -12.86 19.79
C ARG A 203 -13.56 -14.37 19.57
N GLU A 204 -14.50 -15.03 20.25
CA GLU A 204 -14.67 -16.50 20.13
C GLU A 204 -15.04 -16.98 18.72
N ASP A 205 -15.75 -16.17 17.94
CA ASP A 205 -16.06 -16.45 16.53
C ASP A 205 -15.07 -15.81 15.55
N ASP A 206 -13.97 -15.21 15.99
CA ASP A 206 -12.85 -14.91 15.08
C ASP A 206 -12.14 -16.24 14.70
N SER A 207 -11.41 -16.23 13.59
CA SER A 207 -10.63 -17.36 13.07
C SER A 207 -9.20 -16.93 12.78
N VAL A 208 -8.25 -17.81 13.09
CA VAL A 208 -6.81 -17.62 12.85
C VAL A 208 -6.24 -18.81 12.10
N ALA A 209 -5.44 -18.53 11.06
CA ALA A 209 -4.49 -19.44 10.45
C ALA A 209 -3.06 -18.89 10.66
N ILE A 210 -2.09 -19.80 10.72
CA ILE A 210 -0.65 -19.48 10.80
C ILE A 210 0.06 -20.24 9.69
N VAL A 211 0.74 -19.49 8.84
CA VAL A 211 1.68 -19.97 7.82
C VAL A 211 3.04 -19.40 8.18
N THR A 212 4.06 -20.24 8.26
CA THR A 212 5.46 -19.83 8.45
C THR A 212 6.22 -19.91 7.14
N PHE A 213 7.24 -19.08 6.94
CA PHE A 213 8.17 -19.22 5.81
C PHE A 213 9.64 -18.98 6.16
N SER A 214 10.49 -19.74 5.47
CA SER A 214 11.97 -19.69 5.51
C SER A 214 12.47 -20.13 4.13
N ASP A 215 13.20 -21.25 3.97
CA ASP A 215 13.48 -21.82 2.64
C ASP A 215 12.22 -22.28 1.86
N LYS A 216 11.16 -22.64 2.60
CA LYS A 216 9.82 -23.04 2.14
C LYS A 216 8.77 -22.40 3.04
N ALA A 217 7.50 -22.50 2.65
CA ALA A 217 6.36 -22.17 3.50
C ALA A 217 5.62 -23.42 3.99
N GLU A 218 5.05 -23.34 5.20
CA GLU A 218 4.26 -24.41 5.83
C GLU A 218 3.07 -23.83 6.62
N THR A 219 1.89 -24.45 6.50
CA THR A 219 0.69 -24.06 7.25
C THR A 219 0.66 -24.75 8.62
N VAL A 220 1.40 -24.17 9.58
CA VAL A 220 1.49 -24.64 10.99
C VAL A 220 0.10 -24.74 11.64
N LEU A 221 -0.79 -23.78 11.35
CA LEU A 221 -2.18 -23.80 11.82
C LEU A 221 -3.14 -23.52 10.65
N PRO A 222 -3.95 -24.49 10.18
CA PRO A 222 -5.04 -24.22 9.25
C PRO A 222 -6.15 -23.42 9.95
N MET A 223 -6.92 -22.65 9.16
CA MET A 223 -7.91 -21.67 9.66
C MET A 223 -8.82 -22.23 10.77
N THR A 224 -8.53 -21.83 12.01
CA THR A 224 -9.10 -22.36 13.24
C THR A 224 -9.93 -21.28 13.93
N ARG A 225 -11.22 -21.54 14.17
CA ARG A 225 -12.09 -20.68 15.02
C ARG A 225 -11.57 -20.65 16.44
N LEU A 226 -11.47 -19.46 17.04
CA LEU A 226 -10.87 -19.25 18.36
C LEU A 226 -11.54 -20.08 19.46
N GLY A 227 -12.83 -19.87 19.74
CA GLY A 227 -13.64 -20.55 20.77
C GLY A 227 -12.88 -21.39 21.80
N SER A 228 -12.98 -22.72 21.68
CA SER A 228 -12.27 -23.71 22.52
C SER A 228 -10.84 -24.02 22.08
N HIS A 229 -10.35 -23.42 21.00
CA HIS A 229 -9.02 -23.64 20.41
C HIS A 229 -8.02 -22.52 20.72
N ARG A 230 -8.39 -21.49 21.51
CA ARG A 230 -7.50 -20.40 21.95
C ARG A 230 -6.13 -20.93 22.40
N GLY A 231 -6.12 -21.94 23.29
CA GLY A 231 -4.88 -22.60 23.72
C GLY A 231 -4.05 -23.17 22.57
N LYS A 232 -4.68 -23.85 21.60
CA LYS A 232 -4.01 -24.38 20.40
C LYS A 232 -3.41 -23.28 19.49
N ILE A 233 -3.94 -22.05 19.55
CA ILE A 233 -3.37 -20.91 18.81
C ILE A 233 -2.10 -20.43 19.52
N HIS A 234 -2.13 -20.29 20.85
CA HIS A 234 -0.92 -20.02 21.65
C HIS A 234 0.12 -21.14 21.50
N ASP A 235 -0.27 -22.42 21.64
CA ASP A 235 0.62 -23.58 21.43
C ASP A 235 1.34 -23.53 20.06
N ALA A 236 0.68 -22.96 19.03
CA ALA A 236 1.26 -22.79 17.70
C ALA A 236 2.19 -21.57 17.60
N ILE A 237 1.86 -20.45 18.28
CA ILE A 237 2.70 -19.24 18.36
C ILE A 237 3.97 -19.51 19.18
N ASP A 238 3.84 -20.16 20.34
CA ASP A 238 4.95 -20.61 21.20
C ASP A 238 5.90 -21.58 20.47
N SER A 239 5.39 -22.33 19.48
CA SER A 239 6.18 -23.32 18.72
C SER A 239 7.03 -22.76 17.58
N LEU A 240 6.98 -21.45 17.34
CA LEU A 240 7.76 -20.80 16.28
C LEU A 240 9.23 -20.67 16.66
N GLU A 241 10.13 -21.30 15.89
CA GLU A 241 11.58 -21.22 16.04
C GLU A 241 12.24 -20.68 14.76
N PRO A 242 13.28 -19.82 14.85
CA PRO A 242 14.04 -19.37 13.67
C PRO A 242 14.83 -20.50 13.01
N THR A 243 14.93 -20.45 11.68
CA THR A 243 15.58 -21.47 10.84
C THR A 243 16.65 -20.85 9.92
N TYR A 244 16.62 -21.11 8.61
CA TYR A 244 17.60 -20.64 7.63
C TYR A 244 16.92 -20.26 6.31
N SER A 245 17.47 -19.25 5.63
CA SER A 245 17.00 -18.72 4.33
C SER A 245 15.60 -18.07 4.39
N THR A 246 15.24 -17.30 3.35
CA THR A 246 14.08 -16.39 3.34
C THR A 246 13.43 -16.33 1.95
N ASN A 247 12.34 -17.08 1.77
CA ASN A 247 11.59 -17.22 0.52
C ASN A 247 10.17 -16.62 0.66
N LEU A 248 10.09 -15.29 0.59
CA LEU A 248 8.82 -14.57 0.76
C LEU A 248 7.77 -14.94 -0.31
N GLY A 249 8.20 -15.27 -1.53
CA GLY A 249 7.29 -15.71 -2.60
C GLY A 249 6.48 -16.96 -2.22
N ALA A 250 7.15 -17.99 -1.67
CA ALA A 250 6.47 -19.18 -1.15
C ALA A 250 5.57 -18.86 0.06
N GLY A 251 6.00 -17.93 0.92
CA GLY A 251 5.21 -17.43 2.05
C GLY A 251 3.89 -16.80 1.62
N VAL A 252 3.93 -15.84 0.70
CA VAL A 252 2.74 -15.16 0.17
C VAL A 252 1.86 -16.12 -0.63
N GLU A 253 2.43 -16.99 -1.48
CA GLU A 253 1.66 -18.02 -2.18
C GLU A 253 0.86 -18.90 -1.21
N THR A 254 1.53 -19.46 -0.20
CA THR A 254 0.91 -20.38 0.78
C THR A 254 -0.06 -19.66 1.72
N GLY A 255 0.27 -18.43 2.10
CA GLY A 255 -0.57 -17.55 2.91
C GLY A 255 -1.89 -17.21 2.23
N TYR A 256 -1.85 -16.76 0.97
CA TYR A 256 -3.07 -16.47 0.22
C TYR A 256 -3.86 -17.73 -0.14
N ALA A 257 -3.21 -18.86 -0.44
CA ALA A 257 -3.91 -20.13 -0.61
C ALA A 257 -4.67 -20.54 0.67
N THR A 258 -4.01 -20.45 1.84
CA THR A 258 -4.62 -20.73 3.15
C THR A 258 -5.74 -19.74 3.49
N ALA A 259 -5.60 -18.46 3.12
CA ALA A 259 -6.63 -17.44 3.31
C ALA A 259 -7.87 -17.63 2.40
N VAL A 260 -7.68 -18.13 1.17
CA VAL A 260 -8.77 -18.45 0.24
C VAL A 260 -9.49 -19.74 0.65
N GLU A 261 -8.76 -20.79 1.05
CA GLU A 261 -9.37 -22.03 1.57
C GLU A 261 -10.10 -21.80 2.91
N GLY A 262 -9.49 -21.00 3.80
CA GLY A 262 -10.07 -20.59 5.07
C GLY A 262 -11.10 -19.47 5.00
N ARG A 263 -11.46 -18.98 3.80
CA ARG A 263 -12.25 -17.76 3.64
C ARG A 263 -13.63 -17.88 4.28
N ARG A 264 -14.01 -16.88 5.07
CA ARG A 264 -15.31 -16.78 5.72
C ARG A 264 -16.19 -15.74 5.02
N GLU A 265 -17.43 -16.11 4.74
CA GLU A 265 -18.45 -15.16 4.27
C GLU A 265 -18.90 -14.26 5.42
N ASN A 266 -19.28 -13.01 5.12
CA ASN A 266 -19.71 -11.98 6.08
C ASN A 266 -18.70 -11.78 7.22
N ALA A 267 -17.41 -11.78 6.88
CA ALA A 267 -16.28 -11.64 7.78
C ALA A 267 -15.16 -10.83 7.10
N THR A 268 -14.34 -10.14 7.88
CA THR A 268 -13.09 -9.55 7.37
C THR A 268 -12.11 -10.68 7.11
N ASN A 269 -11.69 -10.86 5.86
CA ASN A 269 -10.64 -11.82 5.50
C ASN A 269 -9.35 -11.04 5.20
N ARG A 270 -8.25 -11.38 5.88
CA ARG A 270 -7.01 -10.61 5.75
C ARG A 270 -5.77 -11.48 5.96
N VAL A 271 -4.77 -11.24 5.11
CA VAL A 271 -3.40 -11.74 5.32
C VAL A 271 -2.64 -10.70 6.14
N VAL A 272 -1.94 -11.16 7.18
CA VAL A 272 -1.05 -10.33 8.00
C VAL A 272 0.36 -10.86 7.80
N LEU A 273 1.19 -10.15 7.03
CA LEU A 273 2.56 -10.51 6.74
C LEU A 273 3.49 -9.91 7.81
N ILE A 274 4.34 -10.74 8.42
CA ILE A 274 5.34 -10.31 9.42
C ILE A 274 6.71 -10.78 8.94
N SER A 275 7.65 -9.84 8.74
CA SER A 275 9.03 -10.11 8.29
C SER A 275 9.97 -9.00 8.75
N ASP A 276 11.27 -9.29 8.81
CA ASP A 276 12.32 -8.29 9.05
C ASP A 276 12.86 -7.64 7.76
N ALA A 277 12.23 -7.93 6.62
CA ALA A 277 12.59 -7.40 5.30
C ALA A 277 14.02 -7.75 4.86
N LEU A 278 14.45 -9.00 5.10
CA LEU A 278 15.73 -9.55 4.61
C LEU A 278 15.50 -10.76 3.68
N ALA A 279 14.84 -10.54 2.54
CA ALA A 279 14.70 -11.57 1.51
C ALA A 279 16.06 -11.88 0.85
N ASN A 280 16.61 -13.07 1.13
CA ASN A 280 17.98 -13.44 0.73
C ASN A 280 18.06 -14.59 -0.30
N ASP A 281 16.98 -15.31 -0.59
CA ASP A 281 16.99 -16.45 -1.52
C ASP A 281 15.62 -16.68 -2.19
N GLY A 282 15.51 -16.34 -3.47
CA GLY A 282 14.38 -16.73 -4.31
C GLY A 282 14.32 -16.00 -5.65
N ASP A 283 13.74 -16.64 -6.67
CA ASP A 283 13.25 -15.97 -7.88
C ASP A 283 11.97 -15.18 -7.55
N THR A 284 12.06 -14.20 -6.65
CA THR A 284 10.95 -13.31 -6.29
C THR A 284 10.83 -12.19 -7.32
N ASP A 285 9.98 -12.40 -8.32
CA ASP A 285 9.40 -11.31 -9.10
C ASP A 285 8.37 -10.56 -8.23
N PRO A 286 8.63 -9.31 -7.81
CA PRO A 286 7.73 -8.55 -6.95
C PRO A 286 6.36 -8.32 -7.59
N ASP A 287 6.32 -8.16 -8.92
CA ASP A 287 5.07 -7.87 -9.62
C ASP A 287 4.16 -9.11 -9.64
N SER A 288 4.73 -10.32 -9.63
CA SER A 288 3.97 -11.58 -9.47
C SER A 288 3.35 -11.77 -8.07
N ILE A 289 4.00 -11.23 -7.03
CA ILE A 289 3.51 -11.22 -5.64
C ILE A 289 2.35 -10.23 -5.52
N LEU A 290 2.51 -9.04 -6.12
CA LEU A 290 1.50 -7.98 -6.15
C LEU A 290 0.26 -8.35 -6.97
N ASP A 291 0.45 -8.99 -8.14
CA ASP A 291 -0.65 -9.56 -8.93
C ASP A 291 -1.48 -10.55 -8.12
N ARG A 292 -0.85 -11.36 -7.26
CA ARG A 292 -1.56 -12.30 -6.37
C ARG A 292 -2.35 -11.56 -5.29
N ILE A 293 -1.77 -10.55 -4.65
CA ILE A 293 -2.44 -9.71 -3.63
C ILE A 293 -3.66 -9.02 -4.24
N SER A 294 -3.46 -8.30 -5.34
CA SER A 294 -4.52 -7.56 -6.04
C SER A 294 -5.62 -8.49 -6.59
N THR A 295 -5.26 -9.66 -7.11
CA THR A 295 -6.24 -10.67 -7.55
C THR A 295 -7.03 -11.24 -6.37
N ALA A 296 -6.36 -11.59 -5.26
CA ALA A 296 -7.04 -12.13 -4.10
C ALA A 296 -7.97 -11.12 -3.41
N ARG A 297 -7.62 -9.83 -3.45
CA ARG A 297 -8.49 -8.75 -3.00
C ARG A 297 -9.71 -8.58 -3.91
N ARG A 298 -9.51 -8.52 -5.23
CA ARG A 298 -10.60 -8.34 -6.22
C ARG A 298 -11.57 -9.54 -6.27
N GLU A 299 -11.06 -10.77 -6.24
CA GLU A 299 -11.90 -11.98 -6.33
C GLU A 299 -12.51 -12.39 -4.98
N TYR A 300 -11.73 -12.35 -3.89
CA TYR A 300 -12.13 -12.93 -2.60
C TYR A 300 -12.35 -11.90 -1.49
N GLY A 301 -11.96 -10.63 -1.69
CA GLY A 301 -12.01 -9.60 -0.64
C GLY A 301 -10.90 -9.74 0.40
N ILE A 302 -9.79 -10.41 0.06
CA ILE A 302 -8.67 -10.66 0.97
C ILE A 302 -7.59 -9.60 0.80
N THR A 303 -7.54 -8.65 1.74
CA THR A 303 -6.54 -7.57 1.80
C THR A 303 -5.25 -7.98 2.53
N LEU A 304 -4.18 -7.19 2.40
CA LEU A 304 -2.92 -7.34 3.13
C LEU A 304 -2.86 -6.41 4.36
N PHE A 305 -1.99 -6.75 5.32
CA PHE A 305 -1.46 -5.87 6.35
C PHE A 305 0.01 -6.24 6.58
N GLY A 306 0.94 -5.33 6.32
CA GLY A 306 2.38 -5.57 6.45
C GLY A 306 2.91 -5.14 7.82
N VAL A 307 3.74 -5.98 8.44
CA VAL A 307 4.50 -5.64 9.65
C VAL A 307 5.98 -5.91 9.43
N GLY A 308 6.75 -4.84 9.28
CA GLY A 308 8.21 -4.90 9.38
C GLY A 308 8.65 -4.95 10.83
N VAL A 309 9.57 -5.85 11.19
CA VAL A 309 10.16 -5.95 12.54
C VAL A 309 11.68 -5.74 12.55
N GLY A 310 12.25 -5.48 13.74
CA GLY A 310 13.71 -5.39 13.93
C GLY A 310 14.33 -4.00 13.70
N SER A 311 15.54 -3.99 13.14
CA SER A 311 16.40 -2.81 13.02
C SER A 311 16.92 -2.52 11.61
N ASP A 312 16.47 -3.24 10.60
CA ASP A 312 16.86 -3.02 9.20
C ASP A 312 15.66 -2.54 8.38
N TYR A 313 15.92 -1.59 7.47
CA TYR A 313 15.00 -1.23 6.39
C TYR A 313 15.65 -1.80 5.15
N GLY A 314 15.30 -3.05 4.83
CA GLY A 314 16.20 -3.98 4.15
C GLY A 314 15.81 -4.37 2.72
N ASP A 315 14.57 -4.12 2.28
CA ASP A 315 14.10 -4.65 1.00
C ASP A 315 13.17 -3.71 0.22
N ALA A 316 13.50 -3.51 -1.05
CA ALA A 316 12.64 -2.89 -2.05
C ALA A 316 11.36 -3.70 -2.31
N LEU A 317 11.28 -4.97 -1.90
CA LEU A 317 10.05 -5.77 -1.92
C LEU A 317 9.06 -5.33 -0.83
N MET A 318 9.51 -5.04 0.39
CA MET A 318 8.62 -4.49 1.43
C MET A 318 8.24 -3.03 1.15
N GLU A 319 9.14 -2.23 0.56
CA GLU A 319 8.80 -0.90 0.02
C GLU A 319 7.74 -1.04 -1.10
N ARG A 320 7.94 -1.92 -2.09
CA ARG A 320 6.93 -2.20 -3.14
C ARG A 320 5.61 -2.77 -2.62
N LEU A 321 5.63 -3.50 -1.50
CA LEU A 321 4.41 -4.00 -0.85
C LEU A 321 3.64 -2.91 -0.09
N ALA A 322 4.26 -1.76 0.15
CA ALA A 322 3.59 -0.53 0.62
C ALA A 322 3.26 0.44 -0.54
N ASP A 323 4.13 0.55 -1.56
CA ASP A 323 3.93 1.42 -2.73
C ASP A 323 2.84 0.92 -3.69
N LYS A 324 2.77 -0.41 -3.88
CA LYS A 324 1.87 -1.08 -4.85
C LYS A 324 0.95 -2.13 -4.22
N GLY A 325 1.15 -2.44 -2.94
CA GLY A 325 0.31 -3.41 -2.23
C GLY A 325 -0.91 -2.71 -1.66
N ASP A 326 -2.10 -3.19 -2.01
CA ASP A 326 -3.38 -2.67 -1.52
C ASP A 326 -3.59 -3.04 -0.03
N GLY A 327 -2.76 -2.52 0.87
CA GLY A 327 -2.73 -2.94 2.28
C GLY A 327 -1.71 -2.21 3.15
N HIS A 328 -2.19 -1.67 4.27
CA HIS A 328 -1.44 -0.88 5.22
C HIS A 328 -0.18 -1.60 5.77
N THR A 329 0.96 -0.92 5.73
CA THR A 329 2.25 -1.43 6.20
C THR A 329 2.84 -0.56 7.31
N VAL A 330 3.26 -1.20 8.39
CA VAL A 330 3.78 -0.56 9.61
C VAL A 330 5.09 -1.19 10.08
N TYR A 331 5.92 -0.40 10.77
CA TYR A 331 7.21 -0.87 11.31
C TYR A 331 7.19 -0.91 12.85
N VAL A 332 7.71 -2.01 13.39
CA VAL A 332 7.71 -2.34 14.82
C VAL A 332 9.15 -2.48 15.31
N SER A 333 9.60 -1.51 16.13
CA SER A 333 10.99 -1.44 16.61
C SER A 333 11.15 -1.66 18.12
N ARG A 334 10.04 -1.70 18.88
CA ARG A 334 10.00 -1.79 20.35
C ARG A 334 8.69 -2.43 20.80
N GLU A 335 8.66 -2.94 22.03
CA GLU A 335 7.45 -3.47 22.71
C GLU A 335 6.26 -2.50 22.65
N ASP A 336 6.47 -1.21 22.93
CA ASP A 336 5.42 -0.18 22.85
C ASP A 336 4.92 0.08 21.41
N ASP A 337 5.81 -0.01 20.40
CA ASP A 337 5.43 0.11 18.99
C ASP A 337 4.61 -1.13 18.57
N ALA A 338 5.06 -2.33 18.95
CA ALA A 338 4.40 -3.60 18.67
C ALA A 338 3.00 -3.66 19.28
N ARG A 339 2.85 -3.18 20.52
CA ARG A 339 1.57 -3.07 21.20
C ARG A 339 0.65 -2.07 20.50
N LYS A 340 1.15 -0.90 20.09
CA LYS A 340 0.39 0.08 19.28
C LYS A 340 -0.11 -0.57 17.98
N VAL A 341 0.75 -1.33 17.29
CA VAL A 341 0.42 -2.03 16.04
C VAL A 341 -0.57 -3.18 16.25
N PHE A 342 -0.17 -4.27 16.91
CA PHE A 342 -0.95 -5.51 16.94
C PHE A 342 -2.17 -5.45 17.86
N CYS A 343 -2.12 -4.64 18.92
CA CYS A 343 -3.13 -4.65 19.96
C CYS A 343 -4.14 -3.50 19.82
N ASP A 344 -3.73 -2.36 19.26
CA ASP A 344 -4.58 -1.18 19.14
C ASP A 344 -4.94 -0.86 17.66
N GLN A 345 -3.97 -0.77 16.75
CA GLN A 345 -4.21 -0.42 15.32
C GLN A 345 -4.78 -1.58 14.51
N LEU A 346 -4.22 -2.78 14.57
CA LEU A 346 -4.66 -3.93 13.78
C LEU A 346 -6.14 -4.29 14.07
N PRO A 347 -6.64 -4.27 15.33
CA PRO A 347 -8.07 -4.46 15.60
C PRO A 347 -8.98 -3.34 15.10
N GLN A 348 -8.49 -2.11 14.95
CA GLN A 348 -9.23 -1.02 14.27
C GLN A 348 -9.30 -1.28 12.77
N ASN A 349 -8.16 -1.65 12.17
CA ASN A 349 -8.05 -1.92 10.73
C ASN A 349 -8.74 -3.23 10.29
N ILE A 350 -9.03 -4.18 11.20
CA ILE A 350 -9.89 -5.35 10.91
C ILE A 350 -11.27 -4.93 10.42
N ASP A 351 -11.86 -3.89 10.99
CA ASP A 351 -13.19 -3.43 10.59
C ASP A 351 -13.10 -2.48 9.39
N LEU A 352 -14.18 -2.34 8.61
CA LEU A 352 -14.15 -1.68 7.31
C LEU A 352 -15.28 -0.66 7.18
N THR A 353 -14.94 0.62 7.07
CA THR A 353 -15.92 1.71 6.90
C THR A 353 -16.15 2.07 5.44
N ALA A 354 -15.15 1.86 4.59
CA ALA A 354 -15.19 2.23 3.18
C ALA A 354 -14.31 1.31 2.33
N ARG A 355 -14.82 0.91 1.16
CA ARG A 355 -14.05 0.27 0.08
C ARG A 355 -13.73 1.29 -1.00
N ASP A 356 -12.65 1.06 -1.73
CA ASP A 356 -12.30 1.80 -2.94
C ASP A 356 -12.36 3.34 -2.73
N ALA A 357 -11.73 3.79 -1.64
CA ALA A 357 -11.88 5.15 -1.15
C ALA A 357 -10.90 6.09 -1.86
N LYS A 358 -11.38 6.92 -2.79
CA LYS A 358 -10.55 7.89 -3.53
C LYS A 358 -10.85 9.31 -3.04
N ALA A 359 -9.89 10.22 -3.15
CA ALA A 359 -10.15 11.65 -3.09
C ALA A 359 -9.76 12.33 -4.40
N GLN A 360 -10.51 13.36 -4.78
CA GLN A 360 -10.22 14.29 -5.87
C GLN A 360 -10.33 15.72 -5.34
N VAL A 361 -9.29 16.52 -5.55
CA VAL A 361 -9.28 17.95 -5.23
C VAL A 361 -9.32 18.74 -6.54
N ALA A 362 -10.36 19.54 -6.72
CA ALA A 362 -10.50 20.46 -7.83
C ALA A 362 -10.15 21.88 -7.38
N PHE A 363 -9.12 22.48 -7.99
CA PHE A 363 -8.68 23.85 -7.75
C PHE A 363 -9.36 24.83 -8.70
N ASP A 364 -9.74 26.01 -8.23
CA ASP A 364 -10.44 27.00 -9.07
C ASP A 364 -9.50 27.58 -10.16
N PRO A 365 -9.78 27.39 -11.47
CA PRO A 365 -8.92 27.88 -12.55
C PRO A 365 -8.93 29.40 -12.72
N GLY A 366 -9.84 30.12 -12.06
CA GLY A 366 -9.86 31.57 -11.92
C GLY A 366 -8.87 32.04 -10.86
N THR A 367 -8.81 31.38 -9.71
CA THR A 367 -8.01 31.77 -8.53
C THR A 367 -6.59 31.21 -8.50
N VAL A 368 -6.42 29.92 -8.83
CA VAL A 368 -5.14 29.21 -8.71
C VAL A 368 -4.27 29.39 -9.96
N ALA A 369 -2.95 29.52 -9.77
CA ALA A 369 -1.97 29.64 -10.83
C ALA A 369 -1.19 28.33 -11.07
N GLU A 370 -0.86 27.65 -9.98
CA GLU A 370 -0.20 26.33 -9.93
C GLU A 370 -0.43 25.72 -8.54
N PHE A 371 -0.43 24.39 -8.44
CA PHE A 371 -0.44 23.67 -7.17
C PHE A 371 0.45 22.43 -7.27
N ARG A 372 0.75 21.80 -6.13
CA ARG A 372 1.43 20.50 -6.02
C ARG A 372 0.98 19.76 -4.78
N LEU A 373 0.52 18.53 -4.92
CA LEU A 373 0.34 17.57 -3.82
C LEU A 373 1.71 17.19 -3.24
N VAL A 374 1.80 17.10 -1.91
CA VAL A 374 3.05 16.86 -1.18
C VAL A 374 3.10 15.39 -0.76
N GLY A 375 3.83 14.59 -1.53
CA GLY A 375 3.76 13.13 -1.47
C GLY A 375 2.60 12.59 -2.30
N TYR A 376 2.15 11.38 -2.00
CA TYR A 376 1.16 10.58 -2.75
C TYR A 376 1.60 10.27 -4.19
N ASP A 377 2.89 10.41 -4.51
CA ASP A 377 3.42 10.28 -5.86
C ASP A 377 3.15 8.90 -6.46
N ASP A 378 3.31 7.85 -5.66
CA ASP A 378 3.03 6.44 -6.01
C ASP A 378 1.54 6.08 -5.90
N ARG A 379 0.72 6.95 -5.27
CA ARG A 379 -0.72 6.76 -5.00
C ARG A 379 -1.64 7.63 -5.88
N ARG A 380 -1.09 8.21 -6.95
CA ARG A 380 -1.84 9.02 -7.92
C ARG A 380 -2.77 8.16 -8.75
N VAL A 381 -4.04 8.55 -8.80
CA VAL A 381 -5.07 7.98 -9.68
C VAL A 381 -5.32 8.98 -10.82
N ALA A 382 -5.67 8.51 -12.02
CA ALA A 382 -6.04 9.40 -13.11
C ALA A 382 -7.39 10.08 -12.81
N ASP A 383 -7.53 11.37 -13.14
CA ASP A 383 -8.66 12.16 -12.65
C ASP A 383 -10.01 11.79 -13.30
N ASP A 384 -9.99 11.21 -14.50
CA ASP A 384 -11.16 10.54 -15.12
C ASP A 384 -11.57 9.26 -14.38
N ASP A 385 -10.62 8.58 -13.71
CA ASP A 385 -10.85 7.34 -12.97
C ASP A 385 -11.37 7.56 -11.53
N PHE A 386 -11.51 8.82 -11.08
CA PHE A 386 -12.08 9.15 -9.76
C PHE A 386 -13.46 8.50 -9.51
N ARG A 387 -14.27 8.34 -10.56
CA ARG A 387 -15.58 7.68 -10.51
C ARG A 387 -15.63 6.33 -11.25
N ASN A 388 -14.46 5.74 -11.53
CA ASN A 388 -14.35 4.41 -12.12
C ASN A 388 -14.11 3.37 -11.02
N ASP A 389 -15.18 2.74 -10.55
CA ASP A 389 -15.21 1.72 -9.49
C ASP A 389 -14.56 0.36 -9.90
N ARG A 390 -13.59 0.41 -10.82
CA ARG A 390 -12.69 -0.68 -11.26
C ARG A 390 -11.22 -0.35 -11.06
N VAL A 391 -10.87 0.94 -11.03
CA VAL A 391 -9.58 1.44 -10.53
C VAL A 391 -9.74 1.59 -9.02
N ASP A 392 -8.67 1.38 -8.26
CA ASP A 392 -8.76 1.33 -6.80
C ASP A 392 -8.41 2.67 -6.12
N GLY A 393 -8.89 2.83 -4.89
CA GLY A 393 -8.48 3.84 -3.91
C GLY A 393 -8.13 3.27 -2.54
N GLY A 394 -8.18 1.94 -2.35
CA GLY A 394 -7.84 1.27 -1.11
C GLY A 394 -9.00 1.16 -0.10
N GLU A 395 -8.77 0.38 0.95
CA GLU A 395 -9.74 0.12 2.03
C GLU A 395 -9.48 0.97 3.28
N VAL A 396 -10.50 1.65 3.79
CA VAL A 396 -10.41 2.53 4.97
C VAL A 396 -11.23 1.99 6.14
N GLY A 397 -10.55 1.76 7.27
CA GLY A 397 -11.14 1.30 8.53
C GLY A 397 -11.81 2.40 9.36
N PRO A 398 -12.58 2.02 10.41
CA PRO A 398 -13.23 2.96 11.31
C PRO A 398 -12.23 3.68 12.22
N GLY A 399 -12.37 4.99 12.27
CA GLY A 399 -11.57 5.88 13.08
C GLY A 399 -10.28 6.38 12.42
N HIS A 400 -10.00 5.93 11.22
CA HIS A 400 -8.88 6.33 10.37
C HIS A 400 -8.97 7.81 9.98
N THR A 401 -7.83 8.43 9.70
CA THR A 401 -7.74 9.84 9.27
C THR A 401 -6.68 10.00 8.19
N VAL A 402 -7.05 10.58 7.04
CA VAL A 402 -6.14 10.88 5.94
C VAL A 402 -5.93 12.38 5.84
N THR A 403 -4.71 12.78 5.49
CA THR A 403 -4.32 14.17 5.30
C THR A 403 -3.51 14.29 4.01
N ALA A 404 -4.07 14.99 3.02
CA ALA A 404 -3.33 15.49 1.88
C ALA A 404 -2.91 16.93 2.15
N LEU A 405 -1.67 17.28 1.81
CA LEU A 405 -1.14 18.63 1.92
C LEU A 405 -0.71 19.11 0.54
N TYR A 406 -1.07 20.34 0.21
CA TYR A 406 -0.79 20.97 -1.08
C TYR A 406 0.01 22.25 -0.89
N ALA A 407 1.07 22.41 -1.68
CA ALA A 407 1.66 23.70 -1.94
C ALA A 407 0.87 24.36 -3.08
N VAL A 408 0.06 25.38 -2.77
CA VAL A 408 -0.82 26.08 -3.73
C VAL A 408 -0.30 27.50 -3.94
N ARG A 409 -0.32 27.99 -5.18
CA ARG A 409 0.01 29.38 -5.52
C ARG A 409 -1.19 30.06 -6.15
N THR A 410 -1.66 31.14 -5.53
CA THR A 410 -2.75 31.96 -6.06
C THR A 410 -2.26 32.96 -7.10
N LYS A 411 -3.14 33.35 -8.03
CA LYS A 411 -2.87 34.48 -8.93
C LYS A 411 -2.79 35.79 -8.12
N PRO A 412 -1.97 36.78 -8.53
CA PRO A 412 -1.80 38.01 -7.78
C PRO A 412 -3.12 38.78 -7.59
N GLY A 413 -3.58 38.87 -6.34
CA GLY A 413 -4.83 39.55 -6.00
C GLY A 413 -6.11 38.79 -6.34
N ALA A 414 -6.04 37.46 -6.54
CA ALA A 414 -7.24 36.64 -6.61
C ALA A 414 -7.93 36.53 -5.24
N ASP A 415 -9.26 36.47 -5.28
CA ASP A 415 -10.17 36.41 -4.12
C ASP A 415 -11.42 35.60 -4.53
N GLY A 416 -12.09 34.97 -3.56
CA GLY A 416 -13.13 33.95 -3.77
C GLY A 416 -12.62 32.51 -3.73
N HIS A 417 -13.31 31.61 -4.45
CA HIS A 417 -13.14 30.16 -4.33
C HIS A 417 -11.72 29.69 -4.66
N LEU A 418 -11.18 28.76 -3.87
CA LEU A 418 -9.83 28.22 -4.01
C LEU A 418 -9.83 26.75 -4.42
N ALA A 419 -10.61 25.91 -3.72
CA ALA A 419 -10.68 24.48 -3.98
C ALA A 419 -11.96 23.82 -3.44
N THR A 420 -12.43 22.78 -4.15
CA THR A 420 -13.38 21.77 -3.66
C THR A 420 -12.63 20.44 -3.53
N ALA A 421 -12.54 19.88 -2.33
CA ALA A 421 -12.06 18.51 -2.10
C ALA A 421 -13.26 17.58 -1.98
N THR A 422 -13.25 16.44 -2.68
CA THR A 422 -14.32 15.43 -2.62
C THR A 422 -13.73 14.04 -2.39
N VAL A 423 -14.24 13.33 -1.39
CA VAL A 423 -13.97 11.90 -1.18
C VAL A 423 -15.11 11.07 -1.76
N ARG A 424 -14.77 10.03 -2.52
CA ARG A 424 -15.68 8.98 -2.99
C ARG A 424 -15.32 7.67 -2.30
N TRP A 425 -16.31 6.86 -1.94
CA TRP A 425 -16.11 5.50 -1.49
C TRP A 425 -17.31 4.61 -1.82
N LEU A 426 -17.10 3.30 -1.76
CA LEU A 426 -18.17 2.31 -1.83
C LEU A 426 -18.51 1.79 -0.43
N ASP A 427 -19.80 1.57 -0.16
CA ASP A 427 -20.27 0.95 1.08
C ASP A 427 -19.63 -0.45 1.29
N PRO A 428 -19.20 -0.80 2.52
CA PRO A 428 -18.52 -2.06 2.79
C PRO A 428 -19.37 -3.31 2.54
N ASP A 429 -20.70 -3.23 2.62
CA ASP A 429 -21.61 -4.35 2.42
C ASP A 429 -22.28 -4.31 1.04
N THR A 430 -22.95 -3.20 0.68
CA THR A 430 -23.72 -3.11 -0.57
C THR A 430 -22.88 -2.77 -1.80
N ARG A 431 -21.73 -2.09 -1.59
CA ARG A 431 -20.94 -1.40 -2.63
C ARG A 431 -21.68 -0.27 -3.35
N ASP A 432 -22.72 0.30 -2.77
CA ASP A 432 -23.30 1.53 -3.29
C ASP A 432 -22.28 2.68 -3.17
N PRO A 433 -22.13 3.54 -4.20
CA PRO A 433 -21.18 4.64 -4.17
C PRO A 433 -21.72 5.85 -3.40
N HIS A 434 -20.85 6.42 -2.58
CA HIS A 434 -21.08 7.64 -1.80
C HIS A 434 -19.99 8.67 -2.11
N GLU A 435 -20.37 9.96 -2.06
CA GLU A 435 -19.44 11.09 -2.18
C GLU A 435 -19.74 12.11 -1.07
N GLN A 436 -18.70 12.76 -0.56
CA GLN A 436 -18.79 13.87 0.39
C GLN A 436 -17.73 14.92 0.04
N SER A 437 -18.07 16.20 0.17
CA SER A 437 -17.20 17.31 -0.24
C SER A 437 -16.96 18.31 0.88
N GLY A 438 -15.84 19.04 0.79
CA GLY A 438 -15.50 20.20 1.59
C GLY A 438 -14.84 21.26 0.71
N GLU A 439 -15.06 22.53 1.02
CA GLU A 439 -14.68 23.67 0.19
C GLU A 439 -13.77 24.65 0.96
N LEU A 440 -12.90 25.35 0.24
CA LEU A 440 -12.04 26.39 0.80
C LEU A 440 -12.08 27.66 -0.06
N GLU A 441 -12.29 28.79 0.60
CA GLU A 441 -12.20 30.14 0.03
C GLU A 441 -10.84 30.77 0.36
N THR A 442 -10.30 31.58 -0.54
CA THR A 442 -9.06 32.36 -0.31
C THR A 442 -9.11 33.25 0.94
N GLY A 443 -10.28 33.79 1.28
CA GLY A 443 -10.51 34.59 2.49
C GLY A 443 -10.45 33.80 3.80
N ALA A 444 -10.55 32.46 3.75
CA ALA A 444 -10.46 31.60 4.93
C ALA A 444 -9.02 31.13 5.24
N LEU A 445 -8.04 31.40 4.36
CA LEU A 445 -6.63 31.12 4.62
C LEU A 445 -6.10 31.98 5.80
N HIS A 446 -5.41 31.35 6.74
CA HIS A 446 -4.62 32.04 7.77
C HIS A 446 -3.45 32.83 7.13
N ASP A 447 -2.98 33.89 7.79
CA ASP A 447 -1.87 34.72 7.27
C ASP A 447 -0.48 34.10 7.42
N SER A 448 -0.33 33.09 8.28
CA SER A 448 0.88 32.28 8.46
C SER A 448 0.52 30.86 8.87
N PRO A 449 1.33 29.81 8.54
CA PRO A 449 1.09 28.46 9.04
C PRO A 449 1.16 28.42 10.58
N TRP A 450 1.90 29.37 11.15
CA TRP A 450 2.20 29.52 12.57
C TRP A 450 1.09 30.22 13.37
N ASP A 451 0.14 30.88 12.68
CA ASP A 451 -1.07 31.48 13.26
C ASP A 451 -2.30 30.57 13.10
N ALA A 452 -2.15 29.46 12.38
CA ALA A 452 -3.20 28.44 12.20
C ALA A 452 -3.36 27.54 13.44
N SER A 453 -4.31 26.59 13.39
CA SER A 453 -4.56 25.68 14.52
C SER A 453 -3.31 24.88 14.94
N PRO A 454 -3.14 24.49 16.23
CA PRO A 454 -1.98 23.70 16.65
C PRO A 454 -1.81 22.38 15.89
N ARG A 455 -2.90 21.78 15.38
CA ARG A 455 -2.83 20.59 14.52
C ARG A 455 -2.35 20.92 13.10
N PHE A 456 -2.81 22.03 12.50
CA PHE A 456 -2.24 22.53 11.24
C PHE A 456 -0.74 22.83 11.37
N GLN A 457 -0.32 23.42 12.50
CA GLN A 457 1.09 23.66 12.79
C GLN A 457 1.90 22.35 12.87
N VAL A 458 1.35 21.28 13.46
CA VAL A 458 1.98 19.94 13.45
C VAL A 458 2.07 19.38 12.03
N THR A 459 1.02 19.50 11.20
CA THR A 459 1.09 19.14 9.76
C THR A 459 2.22 19.90 9.06
N ALA A 460 2.32 21.22 9.24
CA ALA A 460 3.34 22.04 8.60
C ALA A 460 4.76 21.65 9.05
N VAL A 461 5.00 21.48 10.35
CA VAL A 461 6.30 21.04 10.87
C VAL A 461 6.69 19.65 10.35
N ALA A 462 5.75 18.70 10.29
CA ALA A 462 6.00 17.36 9.76
C ALA A 462 6.36 17.39 8.26
N ALA A 463 5.67 18.21 7.47
CA ALA A 463 5.90 18.35 6.04
C ALA A 463 7.25 19.04 5.73
N TYR A 464 7.55 20.17 6.37
CA TYR A 464 8.85 20.83 6.22
C TYR A 464 10.01 19.97 6.73
N PHE A 465 9.80 19.17 7.79
CA PHE A 465 10.80 18.22 8.25
C PHE A 465 11.07 17.13 7.20
N ALA A 466 10.04 16.54 6.59
CA ALA A 466 10.22 15.59 5.49
C ALA A 466 10.94 16.20 4.28
N ASP A 467 10.60 17.44 3.91
CA ASP A 467 11.26 18.20 2.84
C ASP A 467 12.76 18.42 3.14
N SER A 468 13.10 18.79 4.39
CA SER A 468 14.49 18.94 4.88
C SER A 468 15.30 17.63 4.93
N LEU A 469 14.63 16.46 4.88
CA LEU A 469 15.26 15.14 4.74
C LEU A 469 15.36 14.72 3.26
N ARG A 470 14.46 15.20 2.38
CA ARG A 470 14.54 15.04 0.91
C ARG A 470 15.58 15.96 0.25
N GLN A 471 16.08 16.99 0.92
CA GLN A 471 17.06 17.94 0.37
C GLN A 471 18.27 17.24 -0.27
N GLY A 472 18.45 17.46 -1.58
CA GLY A 472 19.47 16.82 -2.42
C GLY A 472 18.90 15.89 -3.50
N ASP A 473 17.68 15.36 -3.31
CA ASP A 473 17.00 14.57 -4.33
C ASP A 473 16.36 15.47 -5.40
N HIS A 474 17.00 15.51 -6.58
CA HIS A 474 16.57 16.33 -7.72
C HIS A 474 15.21 15.96 -8.32
N ARG A 475 14.55 14.88 -7.86
CA ARG A 475 13.16 14.56 -8.23
C ARG A 475 12.15 15.54 -7.63
N TRP A 476 12.51 16.23 -6.54
CA TRP A 476 11.60 17.08 -5.77
C TRP A 476 12.03 18.54 -5.76
N SER A 477 11.06 19.43 -5.58
CA SER A 477 11.30 20.85 -5.28
C SER A 477 10.90 21.15 -3.84
N SER A 478 11.63 22.04 -3.16
CA SER A 478 11.34 22.41 -1.78
C SER A 478 9.93 23.00 -1.60
N LEU A 479 9.36 22.84 -0.41
CA LEU A 479 8.12 23.48 0.00
C LEU A 479 8.30 25.01 0.09
N PRO A 480 7.23 25.79 -0.16
CA PRO A 480 7.30 27.25 -0.03
C PRO A 480 7.55 27.65 1.43
N GLY A 481 8.70 28.26 1.70
CA GLY A 481 9.05 28.88 2.99
C GLY A 481 10.19 28.21 3.76
N ASP A 482 10.51 26.94 3.45
CA ASP A 482 11.76 26.22 3.83
C ASP A 482 12.41 26.65 5.17
N PRO A 483 11.69 26.54 6.32
CA PRO A 483 12.21 26.94 7.62
C PRO A 483 13.32 26.00 8.10
N GLY A 484 14.36 26.56 8.72
CA GLY A 484 15.52 25.80 9.19
C GLY A 484 15.18 24.78 10.29
N LEU A 485 15.95 23.69 10.35
CA LEU A 485 15.74 22.58 11.29
C LEU A 485 15.67 23.03 12.77
N GLY A 486 16.58 23.90 13.22
CA GLY A 486 16.50 24.51 14.56
C GLY A 486 15.18 25.26 14.83
N GLU A 487 14.65 26.00 13.87
CA GLU A 487 13.35 26.69 14.00
C GLU A 487 12.19 25.67 14.07
N LEU A 488 12.22 24.64 13.23
CA LEU A 488 11.27 23.53 13.28
C LEU A 488 11.33 22.78 14.63
N GLY A 489 12.52 22.64 15.23
CA GLY A 489 12.73 22.01 16.52
C GLY A 489 12.12 22.81 17.67
N ASP A 490 12.37 24.12 17.73
CA ASP A 490 11.75 25.02 18.72
C ASP A 490 10.21 25.02 18.60
N ARG A 491 9.69 25.09 17.37
CA ARG A 491 8.25 25.00 17.08
C ARG A 491 7.67 23.65 17.51
N ALA A 492 8.34 22.54 17.19
CA ALA A 492 7.92 21.20 17.60
C ALA A 492 7.87 21.05 19.12
N HIS A 493 8.85 21.61 19.86
CA HIS A 493 8.87 21.64 21.32
C HIS A 493 7.76 22.51 21.92
N GLU A 494 7.41 23.64 21.31
CA GLU A 494 6.27 24.44 21.76
C GLU A 494 4.93 23.69 21.51
N LEU A 495 4.76 23.10 20.33
CA LEU A 495 3.58 22.31 19.98
C LEU A 495 3.41 21.09 20.89
N ALA A 496 4.49 20.34 21.12
CA ALA A 496 4.56 19.22 22.05
C ALA A 496 4.10 19.56 23.49
N ARG A 497 4.29 20.80 23.93
CA ARG A 497 3.80 21.32 25.22
C ARG A 497 2.36 21.81 25.14
N LYS A 498 1.93 22.40 24.02
CA LYS A 498 0.55 22.87 23.79
C LYS A 498 -0.46 21.73 23.60
N THR A 499 -0.06 20.61 23.00
CA THR A 499 -0.93 19.45 22.70
C THR A 499 -0.79 18.31 23.70
N GLU A 500 0.21 18.37 24.59
CA GLU A 500 0.69 17.29 25.47
C GLU A 500 1.08 15.98 24.74
N ASP A 501 1.09 15.99 23.41
CA ASP A 501 1.14 14.81 22.55
C ASP A 501 2.52 14.13 22.62
N LYS A 502 2.52 12.80 22.81
CA LYS A 502 3.76 12.01 22.91
C LYS A 502 4.43 11.82 21.55
N ASP A 503 3.64 11.76 20.46
CA ASP A 503 4.18 11.50 19.13
C ASP A 503 4.78 12.81 18.58
N VAL A 504 4.19 13.98 18.89
CA VAL A 504 4.79 15.32 18.60
C VAL A 504 6.08 15.57 19.41
N ARG A 505 6.19 15.05 20.65
CA ARG A 505 7.47 15.07 21.39
C ARG A 505 8.58 14.27 20.70
N GLN A 506 8.23 13.18 20.02
CA GLN A 506 9.18 12.39 19.23
C GLN A 506 9.56 13.09 17.92
N LEU A 507 8.65 13.84 17.30
CA LEU A 507 8.96 14.74 16.18
C LEU A 507 10.01 15.79 16.56
N ALA A 508 9.84 16.47 17.69
CA ALA A 508 10.83 17.45 18.18
C ALA A 508 12.23 16.82 18.38
N ALA A 509 12.29 15.63 19.01
CA ALA A 509 13.54 14.91 19.22
C ALA A 509 14.19 14.43 17.89
N ALA A 510 13.40 14.01 16.91
CA ALA A 510 13.91 13.62 15.58
C ALA A 510 14.47 14.83 14.81
N ILE A 511 13.81 16.00 14.92
CA ILE A 511 14.30 17.25 14.31
C ILE A 511 15.64 17.65 14.94
N GLU A 512 15.77 17.64 16.27
CA GLU A 512 17.06 17.89 16.95
C GLU A 512 18.18 16.94 16.48
N GLN A 513 17.87 15.67 16.23
CA GLN A 513 18.84 14.68 15.74
C GLN A 513 19.26 14.96 14.29
N ALA A 514 18.34 15.42 13.45
CA ALA A 514 18.63 15.79 12.06
C ALA A 514 19.42 17.11 11.95
N ASP A 515 19.20 18.05 12.87
CA ASP A 515 19.88 19.34 13.00
C ASP A 515 21.34 19.13 13.45
N ARG A 516 21.56 18.38 14.54
CA ARG A 516 22.90 18.00 15.05
C ARG A 516 23.72 17.15 14.07
N GLY A 517 23.09 16.57 13.06
CA GLY A 517 23.73 15.80 11.99
C GLY A 517 24.15 16.64 10.78
N GLN A 518 24.21 17.97 10.89
CA GLN A 518 24.74 18.87 9.84
C GLN A 518 26.14 19.44 10.14
N ASP A 519 26.67 19.22 11.35
CA ASP A 519 28.05 19.54 11.78
C ASP A 519 29.03 18.35 11.58
#